data_AF-A0A023GCG5-F1
#
_entry.id   AF-A0A023GCG5-F1
#
_cell.length_a   1.000
_cell.length_b   1.000
_cell.length_c   1.000
_cell.angle_alpha   90.00
_cell.angle_beta   90.00
_cell.angle_gamma   90.00
#
_symmetry.space_group_name_H-M   'P 1'
#
loop_
_entity.id
_entity.type
_entity.pdbx_description
1 polymer ?
#
loop_
_entity_poly.entity_id
_entity_poly.type
_entity_poly.pdbx_seq_one_letter_code
_entity_poly.pdbx_strand_id
1 'polypeptide(L)'
;TPLVLCLATKSSSVAFYHQLLGDLAGPLVSLSEPSWSELLSTLAQQRVPSPGCRLGCLQAPGLRDVSLATIRPVDDKYDWAQLTPLLGALDPPVLLRIVSSLILERRVILVSDNCTLVRRWVESVECLVYPFKWAHVRVPLVPRSLLAQCSSPEPYLLGVPAAMAHTALELLAGPVLVVDVDRGALLCEDEDNRDVVPQKLQQSLCMALSLAKNMTDPTGRVRDMMITEAFIRLFVELVGHCDQHISLSDDLKESSFQRDAFIRAPSSRGAQMFLQWFVETQAFEQFVRERTERLRQLARTPQHHLLPKGLFEQRAAEYLLDLEQSGRGLRQLGKKVRTIGEMFRNLKAFQRE
;
A
#
# COMPACT_ATOMS: atom_id res chain seq x y z
N THR A 1 -32.98 7.44 -8.07
CA THR A 1 -31.69 7.25 -8.78
C THR A 1 -30.59 7.14 -7.74
N PRO A 2 -29.68 6.17 -7.78
CA PRO A 2 -28.53 6.19 -6.89
C PRO A 2 -27.66 7.39 -7.26
N LEU A 3 -27.42 8.28 -6.28
CA LEU A 3 -26.50 9.40 -6.43
C LEU A 3 -25.07 8.86 -6.26
N VAL A 4 -24.21 9.08 -7.26
CA VAL A 4 -22.79 8.69 -7.17
C VAL A 4 -21.96 9.95 -6.98
N LEU A 5 -21.20 10.00 -5.88
CA LEU A 5 -20.22 11.06 -5.65
C LEU A 5 -18.85 10.60 -6.18
N CYS A 6 -18.28 11.37 -7.10
CA CYS A 6 -16.95 11.12 -7.66
C CYS A 6 -16.11 12.40 -7.58
N LEU A 7 -14.94 12.31 -6.95
CA LEU A 7 -13.95 13.39 -6.91
C LEU A 7 -12.82 13.07 -7.88
N ALA A 8 -12.66 13.90 -8.91
CA ALA A 8 -11.55 13.83 -9.84
C ALA A 8 -10.47 14.85 -9.42
N THR A 9 -9.25 14.37 -9.17
CA THR A 9 -8.15 15.19 -8.63
C THR A 9 -6.81 14.77 -9.22
N LYS A 10 -5.89 15.74 -9.33
CA LYS A 10 -4.49 15.50 -9.67
C LYS A 10 -3.63 15.14 -8.45
N SER A 11 -4.14 15.32 -7.23
CA SER A 11 -3.38 15.05 -6.01
C SER A 11 -3.42 13.57 -5.65
N SER A 12 -2.25 12.97 -5.41
CA SER A 12 -2.11 11.57 -4.98
C SER A 12 -2.27 11.40 -3.46
N SER A 13 -3.37 11.91 -2.88
CA SER A 13 -3.66 11.81 -1.43
C SER A 13 -4.88 10.92 -1.19
N VAL A 14 -4.76 9.65 -1.56
CA VAL A 14 -5.92 8.72 -1.65
C VAL A 14 -6.64 8.57 -0.31
N ALA A 15 -5.89 8.38 0.78
CA ALA A 15 -6.47 8.22 2.12
C ALA A 15 -7.29 9.46 2.54
N PHE A 16 -6.77 10.66 2.23
CA PHE A 16 -7.48 11.91 2.46
C PHE A 16 -8.80 11.98 1.68
N TYR A 17 -8.80 11.62 0.40
CA TYR A 17 -10.02 11.66 -0.42
C TYR A 17 -11.05 10.60 -0.03
N HIS A 18 -10.61 9.41 0.43
CA HIS A 18 -11.53 8.42 1.00
C HIS A 18 -12.22 8.94 2.26
N GLN A 19 -11.47 9.57 3.17
CA GLN A 19 -12.05 10.20 4.35
C GLN A 19 -13.00 11.35 3.95
N LEU A 20 -12.59 12.20 3.00
CA LEU A 20 -13.41 13.32 2.52
C LEU A 20 -14.74 12.85 1.92
N LEU A 21 -14.72 11.80 1.09
CA LEU A 21 -15.95 11.22 0.53
C LEU A 21 -16.89 10.70 1.62
N GLY A 22 -16.34 10.07 2.66
CA GLY A 22 -17.10 9.63 3.84
C GLY A 22 -17.72 10.80 4.60
N ASP A 23 -16.93 11.83 4.88
CA ASP A 23 -17.37 13.04 5.60
C ASP A 23 -18.40 13.86 4.78
N LEU A 24 -18.36 13.78 3.45
CA LEU A 24 -19.32 14.44 2.55
C LEU A 24 -20.66 13.72 2.43
N ALA A 25 -20.71 12.40 2.67
CA ALA A 25 -21.90 11.60 2.40
C ALA A 25 -23.12 12.08 3.22
N GLY A 26 -22.93 12.42 4.50
CA GLY A 26 -24.00 12.94 5.36
C GLY A 26 -24.49 14.33 4.90
N PRO A 27 -23.60 15.35 4.85
CA PRO A 27 -23.96 16.70 4.46
C PRO A 27 -24.67 16.77 3.09
N LEU A 28 -24.18 16.07 2.08
CA LEU A 28 -24.74 16.14 0.72
C LEU A 28 -26.18 15.59 0.65
N VAL A 29 -26.56 14.66 1.53
CA VAL A 29 -27.93 14.13 1.60
C VAL A 29 -28.88 15.12 2.28
N SER A 30 -28.39 15.89 3.25
CA SER A 30 -29.22 16.84 4.01
C SER A 30 -29.37 18.21 3.35
N LEU A 31 -28.49 18.57 2.42
CA LEU A 31 -28.44 19.91 1.83
C LEU A 31 -29.36 20.04 0.60
N SER A 32 -29.89 21.25 0.41
CA SER A 32 -30.56 21.62 -0.84
C SER A 32 -29.58 21.67 -2.01
N GLU A 33 -30.08 21.58 -3.25
CA GLU A 33 -29.25 21.63 -4.46
C GLU A 33 -28.32 22.85 -4.55
N PRO A 34 -28.80 24.09 -4.30
CA PRO A 34 -27.92 25.25 -4.25
C PRO A 34 -26.85 25.13 -3.17
N SER A 35 -27.20 24.61 -1.99
CA SER A 35 -26.28 24.51 -0.85
C SER A 35 -25.17 23.49 -1.07
N TRP A 36 -25.48 22.31 -1.62
CA TRP A 36 -24.43 21.34 -1.90
C TRP A 36 -23.57 21.76 -3.09
N SER A 37 -24.13 22.45 -4.09
CA SER A 37 -23.35 23.03 -5.20
C SER A 37 -22.34 24.07 -4.70
N GLU A 38 -22.75 24.94 -3.77
CA GLU A 38 -21.89 25.92 -3.11
C GLU A 38 -20.77 25.24 -2.29
N LEU A 39 -21.12 24.18 -1.54
CA LEU A 39 -20.17 23.37 -0.78
C LEU A 39 -19.08 22.79 -1.68
N LEU A 40 -19.47 22.10 -2.76
CA LEU A 40 -18.54 21.47 -3.68
C LEU A 40 -17.69 22.50 -4.44
N SER A 41 -18.27 23.65 -4.78
CA SER A 41 -17.54 24.75 -5.44
C SER A 41 -16.49 25.35 -4.51
N THR A 42 -16.83 25.55 -3.23
CA THR A 42 -15.87 26.04 -2.22
C THR A 42 -14.75 25.03 -2.00
N LEU A 43 -15.08 23.74 -1.91
CA LEU A 43 -14.12 22.64 -1.78
C LEU A 43 -13.15 22.54 -2.95
N ALA A 44 -13.65 22.67 -4.18
CA ALA A 44 -12.84 22.60 -5.39
C ALA A 44 -11.76 23.70 -5.47
N GLN A 45 -11.97 24.83 -4.78
CA GLN A 45 -11.01 25.93 -4.69
C GLN A 45 -9.98 25.75 -3.56
N GLN A 46 -10.20 24.83 -2.62
CA GLN A 46 -9.27 24.59 -1.52
C GLN A 46 -8.04 23.82 -1.99
N ARG A 47 -6.88 24.15 -1.42
CA ARG A 47 -5.67 23.33 -1.57
C ARG A 47 -5.79 22.10 -0.69
N VAL A 48 -5.23 20.98 -1.15
CA VAL A 48 -5.08 19.79 -0.31
C VAL A 48 -4.23 20.16 0.91
N PRO A 49 -4.70 19.87 2.14
CA PRO A 49 -3.95 20.21 3.35
C PRO A 49 -2.55 19.60 3.36
N SER A 50 -1.65 20.14 4.17
CA SER A 50 -0.39 19.45 4.47
C SER A 50 -0.66 18.16 5.27
N PRO A 51 0.21 17.13 5.20
CA PRO A 51 0.06 15.93 6.02
C PRO A 51 -0.06 16.26 7.51
N GLY A 52 -1.01 15.62 8.20
CA GLY A 52 -1.38 15.89 9.59
C GLY A 52 -2.29 17.10 9.80
N CYS A 53 -2.57 17.90 8.76
CA CYS A 53 -3.41 19.09 8.87
C CYS A 53 -4.87 18.80 8.48
N ARG A 54 -5.79 19.52 9.12
CA ARG A 54 -7.23 19.47 8.81
C ARG A 54 -7.56 20.28 7.57
N LEU A 55 -8.59 19.85 6.84
CA LEU A 55 -9.21 20.65 5.79
C LEU A 55 -9.72 21.97 6.38
N GLY A 56 -9.44 23.08 5.68
CA GLY A 56 -9.84 24.41 6.11
C GLY A 56 -11.35 24.56 6.29
N CYS A 57 -11.76 25.50 7.14
CA CYS A 57 -13.18 25.78 7.39
C CYS A 57 -13.85 26.30 6.11
N LEU A 58 -14.92 25.65 5.70
CA LEU A 58 -15.72 26.06 4.54
C LEU A 58 -16.73 27.11 5.00
N GLN A 59 -16.43 28.38 4.77
CA GLN A 59 -17.33 29.48 5.09
C GLN A 59 -18.01 29.96 3.81
N ALA A 60 -19.30 29.63 3.64
CA ALA A 60 -20.14 30.21 2.59
C ALA A 60 -21.53 30.60 3.13
N PRO A 61 -22.15 31.68 2.61
CA PRO A 61 -23.51 32.07 2.97
C PRO A 61 -24.50 31.00 2.50
N GLY A 62 -24.99 30.18 3.43
CA GLY A 62 -25.89 29.04 3.16
C GLY A 62 -25.38 27.70 3.68
N LEU A 63 -24.10 27.62 4.09
CA LEU A 63 -23.45 26.44 4.70
C LEU A 63 -23.39 26.53 6.23
N ARG A 64 -24.33 27.24 6.85
CA ARG A 64 -24.43 27.25 8.32
C ARG A 64 -24.68 25.79 8.73
N ASP A 65 -23.73 25.21 9.48
CA ASP A 65 -23.76 23.85 10.06
C ASP A 65 -23.04 22.71 9.31
N VAL A 66 -22.33 22.96 8.20
CA VAL A 66 -21.48 21.92 7.56
C VAL A 66 -20.05 22.00 8.09
N SER A 67 -19.68 21.08 8.98
CA SER A 67 -18.29 20.93 9.45
C SER A 67 -17.68 19.64 8.90
N LEU A 68 -16.66 19.76 8.05
CA LEU A 68 -15.86 18.62 7.63
C LEU A 68 -14.72 18.40 8.62
N ALA A 69 -14.63 17.19 9.17
CA ALA A 69 -13.57 16.80 10.10
C ALA A 69 -12.37 16.15 9.40
N THR A 70 -12.32 16.22 8.07
CA THR A 70 -11.31 15.56 7.25
C THR A 70 -9.92 16.08 7.58
N ILE A 71 -9.03 15.17 7.99
CA ILE A 71 -7.61 15.43 8.23
C ILE A 71 -6.84 14.71 7.14
N ARG A 72 -5.81 15.35 6.57
CA ARG A 72 -4.89 14.62 5.70
C ARG A 72 -3.99 13.74 6.57
N PRO A 73 -3.98 12.41 6.39
CA PRO A 73 -3.06 11.54 7.12
C PRO A 73 -1.59 11.93 6.91
N VAL A 74 -0.74 11.59 7.88
CA VAL A 74 0.72 11.86 7.81
C VAL A 74 1.37 11.08 6.68
N ASP A 75 0.93 9.84 6.50
CA ASP A 75 1.28 8.98 5.38
C ASP A 75 0.01 8.43 4.74
N ASP A 76 0.09 8.10 3.45
CA ASP A 76 -1.02 7.46 2.75
C ASP A 76 -1.10 5.96 3.09
N LYS A 77 -0.79 5.56 4.33
CA LYS A 77 -0.99 4.18 4.76
C LYS A 77 -2.48 3.88 4.63
N TYR A 78 -2.76 2.72 4.08
CA TYR A 78 -4.08 2.39 3.55
C TYR A 78 -5.06 1.93 4.65
N ASP A 79 -5.25 2.73 5.70
CA ASP A 79 -6.17 2.44 6.82
C ASP A 79 -7.64 2.33 6.40
N TRP A 80 -7.96 2.81 5.20
CA TRP A 80 -9.28 2.73 4.60
C TRP A 80 -9.54 1.40 3.89
N ALA A 81 -8.51 0.60 3.62
CA ALA A 81 -8.65 -0.67 2.93
C ALA A 81 -9.09 -1.77 3.90
N GLN A 82 -10.19 -2.44 3.58
CA GLN A 82 -10.67 -3.58 4.34
C GLN A 82 -9.88 -4.82 3.90
N LEU A 83 -8.88 -5.20 4.70
CA LEU A 83 -7.97 -6.33 4.40
C LEU A 83 -8.51 -7.66 4.92
N THR A 84 -9.34 -7.62 5.96
CA THR A 84 -9.98 -8.78 6.58
C THR A 84 -10.78 -9.60 5.57
N PRO A 85 -11.67 -8.99 4.75
CA PRO A 85 -12.41 -9.75 3.75
C PRO A 85 -11.49 -10.40 2.70
N LEU A 86 -10.40 -9.71 2.32
CA LEU A 86 -9.42 -10.24 1.36
C LEU A 86 -8.69 -11.47 1.92
N LEU A 87 -8.23 -11.42 3.17
CA LEU A 87 -7.60 -12.58 3.83
C LEU A 87 -8.60 -13.70 4.14
N GLY A 88 -9.88 -13.36 4.30
CA GLY A 88 -10.96 -14.34 4.38
C GLY A 88 -11.12 -15.13 3.06
N ALA A 89 -11.04 -14.42 1.93
CA ALA A 89 -11.23 -14.98 0.59
C ALA A 89 -9.99 -15.72 0.04
N LEU A 90 -8.78 -15.25 0.38
CA LEU A 90 -7.53 -15.79 -0.14
C LEU A 90 -6.72 -16.53 0.93
N ASP A 91 -6.03 -17.59 0.52
CA ASP A 91 -5.02 -18.20 1.38
C ASP A 91 -3.71 -17.40 1.40
N PRO A 92 -2.97 -17.39 2.52
CA PRO A 92 -1.74 -16.62 2.63
C PRO A 92 -0.73 -16.81 1.49
N PRO A 93 -0.50 -18.01 0.94
CA PRO A 93 0.39 -18.18 -0.21
C PRO A 93 -0.10 -17.49 -1.48
N VAL A 94 -1.41 -17.54 -1.76
CA VAL A 94 -2.02 -16.86 -2.92
C VAL A 94 -1.91 -15.35 -2.76
N LEU A 95 -2.19 -14.83 -1.56
CA LEU A 95 -2.05 -13.40 -1.28
C LEU A 95 -0.60 -12.94 -1.45
N LEU A 96 0.38 -13.71 -0.93
CA LEU A 96 1.80 -13.44 -1.15
C LEU A 96 2.16 -13.48 -2.63
N ARG A 97 1.61 -14.41 -3.42
CA ARG A 97 1.85 -14.51 -4.87
C ARG A 97 1.40 -13.26 -5.61
N ILE A 98 0.22 -12.73 -5.27
CA ILE A 98 -0.31 -11.48 -5.84
C ILE A 98 0.63 -10.32 -5.51
N VAL A 99 0.95 -10.12 -4.23
CA VAL A 99 1.79 -9.00 -3.79
C VAL A 99 3.20 -9.12 -4.38
N SER A 100 3.76 -10.33 -4.45
CA SER A 100 5.06 -10.59 -5.09
C SER A 100 5.06 -10.26 -6.58
N SER A 101 3.94 -10.49 -7.26
CA SER A 101 3.79 -10.14 -8.68
C SER A 101 3.72 -8.63 -8.86
N LEU A 102 3.05 -7.91 -7.95
CA LEU A 102 2.98 -6.45 -7.98
C LEU A 102 4.33 -5.79 -7.67
N ILE A 103 5.07 -6.23 -6.67
CA ILE A 103 6.41 -5.63 -6.39
C ILE A 103 7.42 -5.90 -7.50
N LEU A 104 7.18 -6.89 -8.36
CA LEU A 104 7.99 -7.19 -9.53
C LEU A 104 7.43 -6.58 -10.82
N GLU A 105 6.45 -5.69 -10.72
CA GLU A 105 5.84 -5.00 -11.86
C GLU A 105 5.31 -5.98 -12.92
N ARG A 106 4.64 -7.05 -12.48
CA ARG A 106 4.00 -8.02 -13.38
C ARG A 106 2.55 -7.64 -13.67
N ARG A 107 1.99 -8.29 -14.68
CA ARG A 107 0.59 -8.17 -15.08
C ARG A 107 -0.30 -9.02 -14.18
N VAL A 108 -1.24 -8.39 -13.48
CA VAL A 108 -2.14 -9.05 -12.53
C VAL A 108 -3.59 -8.71 -12.87
N ILE A 109 -4.44 -9.74 -12.91
CA ILE A 109 -5.89 -9.62 -13.06
C ILE A 109 -6.58 -10.26 -11.85
N LEU A 110 -7.42 -9.49 -11.17
CA LEU A 110 -8.31 -9.99 -10.13
C LEU A 110 -9.72 -10.14 -10.69
N VAL A 111 -10.33 -11.29 -10.46
CA VAL A 111 -11.67 -11.64 -10.93
C VAL A 111 -12.60 -11.79 -9.73
N SER A 112 -13.83 -11.31 -9.86
CA SER A 112 -14.91 -11.53 -8.90
C SER A 112 -16.28 -11.45 -9.58
N ASP A 113 -17.25 -12.21 -9.05
CA ASP A 113 -18.66 -12.20 -9.43
C ASP A 113 -19.36 -10.88 -9.02
N ASN A 114 -18.77 -10.12 -8.07
CA ASN A 114 -19.34 -8.88 -7.56
C ASN A 114 -18.49 -7.66 -7.95
N CYS A 115 -19.04 -6.79 -8.81
CA CYS A 115 -18.36 -5.58 -9.27
C CYS A 115 -17.93 -4.61 -8.15
N THR A 116 -18.63 -4.58 -7.02
CA THR A 116 -18.22 -3.78 -5.86
C THR A 116 -17.02 -4.43 -5.16
N LEU A 117 -16.98 -5.76 -5.08
CA LEU A 117 -15.87 -6.48 -4.46
C LEU A 117 -14.63 -6.48 -5.34
N VAL A 118 -14.74 -6.67 -6.66
CA VAL A 118 -13.55 -6.67 -7.55
C VAL A 118 -12.76 -5.36 -7.44
N ARG A 119 -13.47 -4.22 -7.38
CA ARG A 119 -12.85 -2.91 -7.14
C ARG A 119 -12.11 -2.88 -5.80
N ARG A 120 -12.77 -3.36 -4.74
CA ARG A 120 -12.18 -3.41 -3.40
C ARG A 120 -10.98 -4.36 -3.34
N TRP A 121 -11.01 -5.47 -4.05
CA TRP A 121 -9.88 -6.41 -4.14
C TRP A 121 -8.66 -5.75 -4.77
N VAL A 122 -8.84 -5.03 -5.88
CA VAL A 122 -7.77 -4.28 -6.53
C VAL A 122 -7.20 -3.21 -5.59
N GLU A 123 -8.07 -2.46 -4.92
CA GLU A 123 -7.66 -1.49 -3.89
C GLU A 123 -6.87 -2.18 -2.77
N SER A 124 -7.40 -3.23 -2.14
CA SER A 124 -6.77 -3.91 -1.02
C SER A 124 -5.43 -4.56 -1.36
N VAL A 125 -5.23 -5.17 -2.53
CA VAL A 125 -3.92 -5.76 -2.88
C VAL A 125 -2.85 -4.71 -3.18
N GLU A 126 -3.24 -3.57 -3.76
CA GLU A 126 -2.36 -2.42 -3.95
C GLU A 126 -1.94 -1.84 -2.60
N CYS A 127 -2.82 -1.87 -1.60
CA CYS A 127 -2.47 -1.42 -0.25
C CYS A 127 -1.33 -2.21 0.37
N LEU A 128 -1.25 -3.50 0.05
CA LEU A 128 -0.25 -4.42 0.58
C LEU A 128 1.14 -4.25 -0.06
N VAL A 129 1.30 -3.38 -1.08
CA VAL A 129 2.63 -2.99 -1.58
C VAL A 129 3.21 -1.76 -0.88
N TYR A 130 2.51 -1.11 0.04
CA TYR A 130 3.09 -0.04 0.87
C TYR A 130 4.38 -0.52 1.56
N PRO A 131 5.49 0.24 1.56
CA PRO A 131 5.59 1.68 1.31
C PRO A 131 5.76 2.09 -0.16
N PHE A 132 5.72 1.14 -1.08
CA PHE A 132 5.84 1.42 -2.51
C PHE A 132 4.50 1.88 -3.08
N LYS A 133 4.58 2.56 -4.23
CA LYS A 133 3.40 2.95 -5.01
C LYS A 133 3.41 2.20 -6.32
N TRP A 134 2.25 1.68 -6.71
CA TRP A 134 2.07 1.11 -8.04
C TRP A 134 2.14 2.22 -9.08
N ALA A 135 3.14 2.15 -9.97
CA ALA A 135 3.41 3.21 -10.95
C ALA A 135 2.72 2.98 -12.31
N HIS A 136 2.13 1.81 -12.52
CA HIS A 136 1.63 1.38 -13.83
C HIS A 136 0.11 1.47 -13.95
N VAL A 137 -0.42 1.00 -15.09
CA VAL A 137 -1.85 0.99 -15.36
C VAL A 137 -2.59 0.24 -14.27
N ARG A 138 -3.63 0.88 -13.73
CA ARG A 138 -4.52 0.32 -12.73
C ARG A 138 -5.96 0.62 -13.10
N VAL A 139 -6.77 -0.42 -13.27
CA VAL A 139 -8.21 -0.29 -13.57
C VAL A 139 -8.98 -1.21 -12.60
N PRO A 140 -9.46 -0.69 -11.45
CA PRO A 140 -10.11 -1.50 -10.42
C PRO A 140 -11.37 -2.23 -10.87
N LEU A 141 -12.05 -1.68 -11.89
CA LEU A 141 -13.21 -2.28 -12.51
C LEU A 141 -13.13 -1.98 -14.00
N VAL A 142 -12.70 -2.96 -14.79
CA VAL A 142 -12.57 -2.86 -16.24
C VAL A 142 -13.96 -2.83 -16.87
N PRO A 143 -14.37 -1.75 -17.55
CA PRO A 143 -15.58 -1.76 -18.35
C PRO A 143 -15.37 -2.58 -19.62
N ARG A 144 -16.45 -3.11 -20.20
CA ARG A 144 -16.40 -3.94 -21.41
C ARG A 144 -15.65 -3.27 -22.58
N SER A 145 -15.77 -1.96 -22.73
CA SER A 145 -15.10 -1.18 -23.77
C SER A 145 -13.57 -1.13 -23.62
N LEU A 146 -13.03 -1.40 -22.43
CA LEU A 146 -11.59 -1.41 -22.15
C LEU A 146 -11.04 -2.83 -21.97
N LEU A 147 -11.80 -3.88 -22.26
CA LEU A 147 -11.35 -5.25 -22.05
C LEU A 147 -10.10 -5.61 -22.89
N ALA A 148 -9.94 -4.97 -24.05
CA ALA A 148 -8.75 -5.10 -24.89
C ALA A 148 -7.44 -4.70 -24.17
N GLN A 149 -7.50 -3.93 -23.07
CA GLN A 149 -6.33 -3.61 -22.26
C GLN A 149 -5.63 -4.87 -21.69
N CYS A 150 -6.34 -5.98 -21.55
CA CYS A 150 -5.77 -7.26 -21.08
C CYS A 150 -4.67 -7.80 -22.00
N SER A 151 -4.60 -7.38 -23.26
CA SER A 151 -3.53 -7.78 -24.18
C SER A 151 -2.27 -6.90 -24.08
N SER A 152 -2.24 -5.90 -23.19
CA SER A 152 -1.09 -4.99 -23.06
C SER A 152 0.17 -5.76 -22.61
N PRO A 153 1.34 -5.50 -23.21
CA PRO A 153 2.61 -6.07 -22.75
C PRO A 153 3.14 -5.36 -21.50
N GLU A 154 2.65 -4.16 -21.20
CA GLU A 154 3.07 -3.36 -20.04
C GLU A 154 2.50 -3.91 -18.73
N PRO A 155 3.17 -3.70 -17.59
CA PRO A 155 2.63 -4.05 -16.28
C PRO A 155 1.25 -3.41 -16.04
N TYR A 156 0.35 -4.16 -15.43
CA TYR A 156 -0.96 -3.65 -15.04
C TYR A 156 -1.54 -4.38 -13.84
N LEU A 157 -2.48 -3.70 -13.17
CA LEU A 157 -3.37 -4.28 -12.17
C LEU A 157 -4.83 -4.02 -12.58
N LEU A 158 -5.54 -5.08 -12.98
CA LEU A 158 -6.90 -4.98 -13.50
C LEU A 158 -7.88 -5.76 -12.63
N GLY A 159 -9.07 -5.18 -12.39
CA GLY A 159 -10.21 -5.86 -11.81
C GLY A 159 -11.25 -6.19 -12.87
N VAL A 160 -11.47 -7.47 -13.15
CA VAL A 160 -12.36 -7.93 -14.23
C VAL A 160 -13.58 -8.63 -13.64
N PRO A 161 -14.81 -8.18 -13.94
CA PRO A 161 -16.02 -8.93 -13.60
C PRO A 161 -15.99 -10.34 -14.17
N ALA A 162 -16.40 -11.35 -13.38
CA ALA A 162 -16.37 -12.76 -13.78
C ALA A 162 -17.07 -13.04 -15.12
N ALA A 163 -18.15 -12.32 -15.42
CA ALA A 163 -18.87 -12.41 -16.70
C ALA A 163 -18.00 -12.09 -17.94
N MET A 164 -16.86 -11.42 -17.76
CA MET A 164 -15.90 -11.10 -18.83
C MET A 164 -14.57 -11.84 -18.68
N ALA A 165 -14.41 -12.71 -17.66
CA ALA A 165 -13.14 -13.37 -17.37
C ALA A 165 -12.68 -14.29 -18.50
N HIS A 166 -13.61 -15.05 -19.11
CA HIS A 166 -13.28 -15.91 -20.25
C HIS A 166 -12.70 -15.12 -21.42
N THR A 167 -13.39 -14.06 -21.85
CA THR A 167 -12.92 -13.18 -22.93
C THR A 167 -11.61 -12.48 -22.56
N ALA A 168 -11.41 -12.11 -21.29
CA ALA A 168 -10.14 -11.55 -20.84
C ALA A 168 -8.99 -12.56 -21.00
N LEU A 169 -9.20 -13.83 -20.61
CA LEU A 169 -8.22 -14.91 -20.74
C LEU A 169 -7.84 -15.17 -22.21
N GLU A 170 -8.80 -15.13 -23.13
CA GLU A 170 -8.55 -15.29 -24.57
C GLU A 170 -7.70 -14.15 -25.17
N LEU A 171 -7.71 -12.96 -24.55
CA LEU A 171 -6.96 -11.79 -25.00
C LEU A 171 -5.52 -11.76 -24.46
N LEU A 172 -5.17 -12.60 -23.48
CA LEU A 172 -3.87 -12.53 -22.83
C LEU A 172 -2.75 -12.94 -23.80
N ALA A 173 -1.71 -12.13 -23.83
CA ALA A 173 -0.48 -12.41 -24.57
C ALA A 173 0.70 -12.46 -23.60
N GLY A 174 1.28 -13.65 -23.38
CA GLY A 174 2.41 -13.86 -22.47
C GLY A 174 2.01 -13.98 -20.99
N PRO A 175 2.97 -13.85 -20.06
CA PRO A 175 2.76 -14.14 -18.64
C PRO A 175 1.87 -13.12 -17.93
N VAL A 176 0.79 -13.60 -17.32
CA VAL A 176 -0.18 -12.81 -16.53
C VAL A 176 -0.67 -13.66 -15.37
N LEU A 177 -0.67 -13.10 -14.15
CA LEU A 177 -1.30 -13.75 -13.00
C LEU A 177 -2.79 -13.41 -12.98
N VAL A 178 -3.65 -14.42 -13.08
CA VAL A 178 -5.12 -14.24 -13.01
C VAL A 178 -5.66 -14.99 -11.80
N VAL A 179 -6.33 -14.27 -10.90
CA VAL A 179 -6.86 -14.83 -9.65
C VAL A 179 -8.36 -14.60 -9.57
N ASP A 180 -9.12 -15.69 -9.41
CA ASP A 180 -10.50 -15.63 -8.94
C ASP A 180 -10.47 -15.47 -7.42
N VAL A 181 -10.76 -14.25 -6.95
CA VAL A 181 -10.65 -13.91 -5.53
C VAL A 181 -11.78 -14.54 -4.74
N ASP A 182 -12.98 -14.66 -5.32
CA ASP A 182 -14.15 -15.20 -4.62
C ASP A 182 -13.99 -16.70 -4.35
N ARG A 183 -13.26 -17.40 -5.21
CA ARG A 183 -12.95 -18.84 -5.07
C ARG A 183 -11.57 -19.12 -4.47
N GLY A 184 -10.74 -18.10 -4.28
CA GLY A 184 -9.35 -18.25 -3.86
C GLY A 184 -8.49 -19.04 -4.84
N ALA A 185 -8.81 -19.00 -6.14
CA ALA A 185 -8.22 -19.87 -7.15
C ALA A 185 -7.37 -19.10 -8.17
N LEU A 186 -6.24 -19.70 -8.57
CA LEU A 186 -5.43 -19.23 -9.69
C LEU A 186 -6.05 -19.75 -10.99
N LEU A 187 -6.47 -18.84 -11.87
CA LEU A 187 -7.03 -19.18 -13.19
C LEU A 187 -5.94 -19.28 -14.26
N CYS A 188 -4.90 -18.47 -14.13
CA CYS A 188 -3.72 -18.47 -14.99
C CYS A 188 -2.52 -18.06 -14.15
N GLU A 189 -1.42 -18.78 -14.32
CA GLU A 189 -0.17 -18.51 -13.63
C GLU A 189 0.98 -18.46 -14.63
N ASP A 190 1.85 -17.48 -14.44
CA ASP A 190 3.12 -17.41 -15.14
C ASP A 190 4.07 -18.49 -14.60
N GLU A 191 4.46 -19.46 -15.43
CA GLU A 191 5.41 -20.51 -15.03
C GLU A 191 6.79 -19.95 -14.66
N ASP A 192 7.15 -18.77 -15.15
CA ASP A 192 8.38 -18.04 -14.79
C ASP A 192 8.22 -17.16 -13.54
N ASN A 193 7.13 -17.34 -12.79
CA ASN A 193 6.98 -16.79 -11.45
C ASN A 193 7.90 -17.53 -10.46
N ARG A 194 9.21 -17.30 -10.64
CA ARG A 194 10.22 -17.56 -9.62
C ARG A 194 9.81 -16.79 -8.38
N ASP A 195 9.62 -17.49 -7.27
CA ASP A 195 9.41 -16.83 -5.99
C ASP A 195 10.69 -16.05 -5.63
N VAL A 196 10.70 -14.76 -5.98
CA VAL A 196 11.88 -13.91 -5.81
C VAL A 196 12.04 -13.50 -4.34
N VAL A 197 10.95 -13.46 -3.58
CA VAL A 197 10.97 -13.15 -2.14
C VAL A 197 11.76 -14.24 -1.38
N PRO A 198 12.64 -13.90 -0.43
CA PRO A 198 13.41 -14.91 0.31
C PRO A 198 12.52 -15.90 1.08
N GLN A 199 12.75 -17.21 0.92
CA GLN A 199 11.91 -18.28 1.51
C GLN A 199 11.62 -18.10 3.02
N LYS A 200 12.61 -17.68 3.81
CA LYS A 200 12.41 -17.42 5.24
C LYS A 200 11.40 -16.29 5.51
N LEU A 201 11.43 -15.23 4.70
CA LEU A 201 10.50 -14.12 4.81
C LEU A 201 9.10 -14.54 4.35
N GLN A 202 9.01 -15.34 3.29
CA GLN A 202 7.72 -15.93 2.87
C GLN A 202 7.09 -16.76 3.98
N GLN A 203 7.85 -17.67 4.59
CA GLN A 203 7.36 -18.53 5.69
C GLN A 203 6.90 -17.69 6.89
N SER A 204 7.67 -16.67 7.26
CA SER A 204 7.32 -15.74 8.35
C SER A 204 6.02 -15.01 8.04
N LEU A 205 5.90 -14.44 6.84
CA LEU A 205 4.71 -13.72 6.39
C LEU A 205 3.48 -14.64 6.35
N CYS A 206 3.58 -15.80 5.70
CA CYS A 206 2.46 -16.74 5.61
C CYS A 206 2.01 -17.22 7.01
N MET A 207 2.94 -17.45 7.93
CA MET A 207 2.61 -17.77 9.32
C MET A 207 1.87 -16.62 10.00
N ALA A 208 2.32 -15.37 9.85
CA ALA A 208 1.66 -14.19 10.40
C ALA A 208 0.23 -14.02 9.88
N LEU A 209 0.05 -14.12 8.57
CA LEU A 209 -1.25 -14.06 7.91
C LEU A 209 -2.14 -15.22 8.34
N SER A 210 -1.60 -16.42 8.54
CA SER A 210 -2.36 -17.56 9.05
C SER A 210 -2.86 -17.32 10.47
N LEU A 211 -2.04 -16.69 11.33
CA LEU A 211 -2.47 -16.28 12.68
C LEU A 211 -3.57 -15.22 12.62
N ALA A 212 -3.43 -14.21 11.75
CA ALA A 212 -4.44 -13.17 11.54
C ALA A 212 -5.75 -13.75 10.99
N LYS A 213 -5.68 -14.74 10.08
CA LYS A 213 -6.86 -15.40 9.49
C LYS A 213 -7.64 -16.18 10.55
N ASN A 214 -6.94 -16.87 11.45
CA ASN A 214 -7.54 -17.76 12.45
C ASN A 214 -7.90 -17.08 13.78
N MET A 215 -7.66 -15.78 13.92
CA MET A 215 -7.98 -15.05 15.15
C MET A 215 -9.46 -14.66 15.24
N THR A 216 -9.97 -14.61 16.47
CA THR A 216 -11.28 -14.02 16.78
C THR A 216 -11.14 -12.50 16.90
N ASP A 217 -11.68 -11.78 15.92
CA ASP A 217 -11.83 -10.32 15.95
C ASP A 217 -13.18 -9.94 15.32
N PRO A 218 -14.22 -9.65 16.13
CA PRO A 218 -15.54 -9.25 15.63
C PRO A 218 -15.52 -7.93 14.87
N THR A 219 -14.55 -7.05 15.11
CA THR A 219 -14.47 -5.73 14.48
C THR A 219 -13.71 -5.74 13.17
N GLY A 220 -12.85 -6.75 12.95
CA GLY A 220 -11.92 -6.84 11.83
C GLY A 220 -10.75 -5.85 11.89
N ARG A 221 -10.79 -4.84 12.76
CA ARG A 221 -9.77 -3.79 12.83
C ARG A 221 -8.42 -4.29 13.30
N VAL A 222 -8.41 -5.18 14.29
CA VAL A 222 -7.16 -5.77 14.79
C VAL A 222 -6.58 -6.68 13.72
N ARG A 223 -7.43 -7.49 13.06
CA ARG A 223 -7.00 -8.33 11.95
C ARG A 223 -6.39 -7.52 10.80
N ASP A 224 -7.02 -6.41 10.40
CA ASP A 224 -6.49 -5.51 9.37
C ASP A 224 -5.12 -4.95 9.76
N MET A 225 -4.97 -4.50 11.00
CA MET A 225 -3.68 -4.05 11.53
C MET A 225 -2.62 -5.17 11.50
N MET A 226 -2.99 -6.41 11.87
CA MET A 226 -2.07 -7.55 11.82
C MET A 226 -1.61 -7.88 10.39
N ILE A 227 -2.51 -7.77 9.41
CA ILE A 227 -2.19 -7.97 7.99
C ILE A 227 -1.20 -6.89 7.54
N THR A 228 -1.51 -5.62 7.82
CA THR A 228 -0.64 -4.48 7.49
C THR A 228 0.74 -4.66 8.11
N GLU A 229 0.83 -4.92 9.42
CA GLU A 229 2.10 -5.11 10.12
C GLU A 229 2.92 -6.28 9.54
N ALA A 230 2.27 -7.36 9.11
CA ALA A 230 2.96 -8.50 8.50
C ALA A 230 3.66 -8.10 7.19
N PHE A 231 2.98 -7.33 6.32
CA PHE A 231 3.58 -6.84 5.07
C PHE A 231 4.59 -5.71 5.30
N ILE A 232 4.33 -4.79 6.23
CA ILE A 232 5.30 -3.76 6.64
C ILE A 232 6.59 -4.43 7.08
N ARG A 233 6.49 -5.47 7.90
CA ARG A 233 7.64 -6.20 8.39
C ARG A 233 8.46 -6.82 7.26
N LEU A 234 7.80 -7.44 6.27
CA LEU A 234 8.46 -7.95 5.08
C LEU A 234 9.31 -6.87 4.40
N PHE A 235 8.74 -5.69 4.17
CA PHE A 235 9.45 -4.62 3.48
C PHE A 235 10.52 -3.96 4.34
N VAL A 236 10.30 -3.80 5.65
CA VAL A 236 11.32 -3.30 6.58
C VAL A 236 12.54 -4.22 6.59
N GLU A 237 12.35 -5.54 6.59
CA GLU A 237 13.47 -6.49 6.55
C GLU A 237 14.19 -6.49 5.18
N LEU A 238 13.50 -6.16 4.09
CA LEU A 238 14.08 -6.11 2.74
C LEU A 238 14.77 -4.79 2.42
N VAL A 239 14.18 -3.66 2.82
CA VAL A 239 14.58 -2.32 2.35
C VAL A 239 14.65 -1.26 3.46
N GLY A 240 14.43 -1.62 4.72
CA GLY A 240 14.43 -0.68 5.86
C GLY A 240 15.76 0.05 6.05
N HIS A 241 16.86 -0.50 5.54
CA HIS A 241 18.20 0.12 5.56
C HIS A 241 18.44 1.11 4.40
N CYS A 242 17.45 1.39 3.55
CA CYS A 242 17.60 2.25 2.37
C CYS A 242 18.23 3.61 2.67
N ASP A 243 17.82 4.26 3.77
CA ASP A 243 18.31 5.60 4.14
C ASP A 243 19.84 5.62 4.38
N GLN A 244 20.43 4.52 4.83
CA GLN A 244 21.88 4.39 5.05
C GLN A 244 22.69 4.38 3.74
N HIS A 245 22.01 4.25 2.61
CA HIS A 245 22.60 4.18 1.27
C HIS A 245 22.24 5.39 0.40
N ILE A 246 21.63 6.42 0.97
CA ILE A 246 21.38 7.69 0.31
C ILE A 246 22.36 8.72 0.88
N SER A 247 23.14 9.35 0.01
CA SER A 247 24.06 10.44 0.38
C SER A 247 23.55 11.75 -0.21
N LEU A 248 23.52 12.80 0.61
CA LEU A 248 23.17 14.17 0.20
C LEU A 248 24.45 15.02 0.12
N SER A 249 24.53 15.92 -0.86
CA SER A 249 25.59 16.93 -0.88
C SER A 249 25.41 17.95 0.25
N ASP A 250 26.47 18.68 0.59
CA ASP A 250 26.45 19.71 1.64
C ASP A 250 25.40 20.81 1.37
N ASP A 251 25.18 21.14 0.09
CA ASP A 251 24.16 22.12 -0.34
C ASP A 251 22.75 21.52 -0.51
N LEU A 252 22.58 20.22 -0.23
CA LEU A 252 21.35 19.44 -0.31
C LEU A 252 20.68 19.43 -1.70
N LYS A 253 21.37 19.88 -2.75
CA LYS A 253 20.84 19.90 -4.12
C LYS A 253 21.02 18.54 -4.79
N GLU A 254 22.21 17.98 -4.65
CA GLU A 254 22.56 16.71 -5.24
C GLU A 254 22.34 15.57 -4.24
N SER A 255 22.05 14.39 -4.80
CA SER A 255 21.88 13.17 -4.03
C SER A 255 22.37 11.98 -4.82
N SER A 256 23.02 11.02 -4.16
CA SER A 256 23.41 9.76 -4.76
C SER A 256 22.87 8.58 -3.98
N PHE A 257 22.40 7.57 -4.72
CA PHE A 257 21.98 6.30 -4.14
C PHE A 257 23.06 5.24 -4.39
N GLN A 258 23.61 4.68 -3.31
CA GLN A 258 24.65 3.67 -3.35
C GLN A 258 24.07 2.28 -3.64
N ARG A 259 23.51 2.12 -4.85
CA ARG A 259 22.80 0.92 -5.33
C ARG A 259 23.48 -0.40 -4.93
N ASP A 260 24.76 -0.49 -5.26
CA ASP A 260 25.58 -1.67 -5.06
C ASP A 260 25.79 -2.02 -3.58
N ALA A 261 25.99 -1.01 -2.74
CA ALA A 261 26.12 -1.18 -1.30
C ALA A 261 24.78 -1.61 -0.68
N PHE A 262 23.67 -1.02 -1.14
CA PHE A 262 22.32 -1.36 -0.70
C PHE A 262 21.96 -2.82 -0.98
N ILE A 263 22.26 -3.32 -2.19
CA ILE A 263 21.99 -4.71 -2.58
C ILE A 263 22.82 -5.68 -1.74
N ARG A 264 24.07 -5.34 -1.42
CA ARG A 264 24.99 -6.21 -0.66
C ARG A 264 24.85 -6.12 0.86
N ALA A 265 24.15 -5.12 1.38
CA ALA A 265 24.01 -4.89 2.81
C ALA A 265 23.31 -6.05 3.55
N PRO A 266 22.22 -6.65 3.03
CA PRO A 266 21.65 -7.86 3.59
C PRO A 266 22.63 -9.03 3.57
N SER A 267 22.71 -9.79 4.65
CA SER A 267 23.50 -11.05 4.69
C SER A 267 22.83 -12.24 4.02
N SER A 268 21.51 -12.21 3.87
CA SER A 268 20.76 -13.27 3.23
C SER A 268 21.00 -13.23 1.72
N ARG A 269 21.59 -14.28 1.14
CA ARG A 269 21.75 -14.40 -0.32
C ARG A 269 20.42 -14.30 -1.06
N GLY A 270 19.34 -14.85 -0.48
CA GLY A 270 18.01 -14.72 -1.05
C GLY A 270 17.55 -13.26 -1.10
N ALA A 271 17.82 -12.48 -0.03
CA ALA A 271 17.48 -11.05 -0.02
C ALA A 271 18.32 -10.27 -1.04
N GLN A 272 19.62 -10.57 -1.15
CA GLN A 272 20.48 -9.96 -2.17
C GLN A 272 19.97 -10.26 -3.59
N MET A 273 19.60 -11.51 -3.88
CA MET A 273 19.00 -11.90 -5.18
C MET A 273 17.68 -11.18 -5.43
N PHE A 274 16.83 -11.05 -4.42
CA PHE A 274 15.60 -10.26 -4.54
C PHE A 274 15.89 -8.81 -4.91
N LEU A 275 16.81 -8.18 -4.17
CA LEU A 275 17.14 -6.77 -4.38
C LEU A 275 17.72 -6.53 -5.77
N GLN A 276 18.49 -7.46 -6.35
CA GLN A 276 19.01 -7.34 -7.72
C GLN A 276 17.92 -7.06 -8.76
N TRP A 277 16.74 -7.68 -8.61
CA TRP A 277 15.60 -7.44 -9.49
C TRP A 277 14.79 -6.24 -9.03
N PHE A 278 14.53 -6.16 -7.72
CA PHE A 278 13.62 -5.15 -7.18
C PHE A 278 14.14 -3.72 -7.38
N VAL A 279 15.46 -3.50 -7.34
CA VAL A 279 16.04 -2.16 -7.57
C VAL A 279 15.93 -1.66 -9.01
N GLU A 280 15.52 -2.51 -9.96
CA GLU A 280 15.23 -2.13 -11.35
C GLU A 280 13.79 -1.64 -11.56
N THR A 281 12.93 -1.80 -10.55
CA THR A 281 11.50 -1.47 -10.67
C THR A 281 11.25 0.04 -10.55
N GLN A 282 10.25 0.56 -11.25
CA GLN A 282 9.80 1.95 -11.08
C GLN A 282 9.26 2.19 -9.66
N ALA A 283 8.60 1.20 -9.07
CA ALA A 283 8.14 1.25 -7.68
C ALA A 283 9.29 1.53 -6.70
N PHE A 284 10.44 0.86 -6.87
CA PHE A 284 11.63 1.11 -6.05
C PHE A 284 12.29 2.46 -6.37
N GLU A 285 12.39 2.83 -7.64
CA GLU A 285 12.94 4.13 -8.04
C GLU A 285 12.17 5.29 -7.40
N GLN A 286 10.84 5.21 -7.44
CA GLN A 286 9.97 6.19 -6.80
C GLN A 286 10.16 6.19 -5.29
N PHE A 287 10.26 5.02 -4.65
CA PHE A 287 10.54 4.93 -3.21
C PHE A 287 11.85 5.60 -2.82
N VAL A 288 12.96 5.36 -3.54
CA VAL A 288 14.25 6.03 -3.28
C VAL A 288 14.13 7.54 -3.44
N ARG A 289 13.39 8.01 -4.45
CA ARG A 289 13.14 9.43 -4.68
C ARG A 289 12.38 10.07 -3.51
N GLU A 290 11.34 9.41 -3.02
CA GLU A 290 10.56 9.85 -1.86
C GLU A 290 11.38 9.83 -0.56
N ARG A 291 12.20 8.79 -0.34
CA ARG A 291 13.14 8.74 0.80
C ARG A 291 14.20 9.85 0.73
N THR A 292 14.75 10.10 -0.46
CA THR A 292 15.73 11.18 -0.67
C THR A 292 15.14 12.54 -0.32
N GLU A 293 13.93 12.83 -0.79
CA GLU A 293 13.25 14.08 -0.47
C GLU A 293 12.92 14.19 1.02
N ARG A 294 12.50 13.09 1.64
CA ARG A 294 12.30 13.03 3.09
C ARG A 294 13.59 13.34 3.86
N LEU A 295 14.73 12.78 3.47
CA LEU A 295 16.03 13.06 4.09
C LEU A 295 16.45 14.53 3.92
N ARG A 296 16.20 15.13 2.75
CA ARG A 296 16.43 16.58 2.54
C ARG A 296 15.58 17.42 3.48
N GLN A 297 14.31 17.08 3.65
CA GLN A 297 13.41 17.79 4.57
C GLN A 297 13.89 17.70 6.02
N LEU A 298 14.32 16.52 6.46
CA LEU A 298 14.88 16.31 7.79
C LEU A 298 16.16 17.15 7.97
N ALA A 299 17.07 17.15 6.99
CA ALA A 299 18.31 17.93 7.04
C ALA A 299 18.09 19.45 7.11
N ARG A 300 17.02 19.97 6.47
CA ARG A 300 16.66 21.39 6.49
C ARG A 300 15.96 21.84 7.77
N THR A 301 15.51 20.91 8.61
CA THR A 301 14.64 21.23 9.75
C THR A 301 15.40 21.12 11.07
N PRO A 302 15.65 22.23 11.80
CA PRO A 302 16.36 22.19 13.09
C PRO A 302 15.69 21.28 14.13
N GLN A 303 14.36 21.16 14.08
CA GLN A 303 13.55 20.30 14.96
C GLN A 303 13.02 19.06 14.21
N HIS A 304 13.82 18.46 13.34
CA HIS A 304 13.40 17.32 12.51
C HIS A 304 12.84 16.13 13.30
N HIS A 305 13.25 15.94 14.56
CA HIS A 305 12.73 14.90 15.44
C HIS A 305 11.23 15.05 15.77
N LEU A 306 10.67 16.25 15.59
CA LEU A 306 9.24 16.53 15.75
C LEU A 306 8.44 16.33 14.46
N LEU A 307 9.11 16.13 13.32
CA LEU A 307 8.40 15.88 12.06
C LEU A 307 7.72 14.51 12.15
N PRO A 308 6.41 14.44 11.83
CA PRO A 308 5.68 13.20 11.94
C PRO A 308 6.27 12.18 10.95
N LYS A 309 6.34 10.93 11.40
CA LYS A 309 6.91 9.80 10.65
C LYS A 309 5.76 8.92 10.16
N GLY A 310 5.85 8.47 8.90
CA GLY A 310 4.96 7.42 8.41
C GLY A 310 5.27 6.07 9.06
N LEU A 311 4.34 5.11 8.95
CA LEU A 311 4.43 3.80 9.57
C LEU A 311 5.71 3.05 9.16
N PHE A 312 6.04 3.03 7.86
CA PHE A 312 7.28 2.37 7.41
C PHE A 312 8.53 2.99 8.03
N GLU A 313 8.62 4.32 8.10
CA GLU A 313 9.76 5.03 8.68
C GLU A 313 9.92 4.73 10.17
N GLN A 314 8.81 4.66 10.91
CA GLN A 314 8.81 4.25 12.31
C GLN A 314 9.31 2.81 12.47
N ARG A 315 8.73 1.86 11.73
CA ARG A 315 9.10 0.44 11.82
C ARG A 315 10.51 0.15 11.34
N ALA A 316 11.00 0.87 10.33
CA ALA A 316 12.39 0.77 9.89
C ALA A 316 13.38 1.24 10.96
N ALA A 317 13.09 2.37 11.63
CA ALA A 317 13.93 2.86 12.73
C ALA A 317 13.94 1.89 13.92
N GLU A 318 12.77 1.38 14.33
CA GLU A 318 12.66 0.36 15.38
C GLU A 318 13.48 -0.89 15.05
N TYR A 319 13.35 -1.38 13.81
CA TYR A 319 14.07 -2.58 13.36
C TYR A 319 15.59 -2.40 13.36
N LEU A 320 16.09 -1.24 12.91
CA LEU A 320 17.53 -0.95 12.92
C LEU A 320 18.08 -0.86 14.35
N LEU A 321 17.34 -0.22 15.27
CA LEU A 321 17.70 -0.16 16.68
C LEU A 321 17.76 -1.56 17.32
N ASP A 322 16.79 -2.43 17.02
CA ASP A 322 16.77 -3.81 17.50
C ASP A 322 17.99 -4.61 16.98
N LEU A 323 18.40 -4.39 15.73
CA LEU A 323 19.59 -5.01 15.15
C LEU A 323 20.88 -4.56 15.86
N GLU A 324 21.02 -3.26 16.09
CA GLU A 324 22.17 -2.68 16.82
C GLU A 324 22.26 -3.22 18.24
N GLN A 325 21.16 -3.18 19.00
CA GLN A 325 21.12 -3.61 20.40
C GLN A 325 21.35 -5.11 20.56
N SER A 326 20.91 -5.91 19.59
CA SER A 326 21.10 -7.36 19.65
C SER A 326 22.50 -7.82 19.22
N GLY A 327 23.42 -6.89 18.91
CA GLY A 327 24.76 -7.19 18.39
C GLY A 327 24.74 -7.84 17.00
N ARG A 328 23.57 -7.83 16.34
CA ARG A 328 23.34 -8.42 15.03
C ARG A 328 23.39 -7.29 14.02
N GLY A 329 24.58 -6.98 13.52
CA GLY A 329 24.66 -6.11 12.35
C GLY A 329 23.79 -6.65 11.20
N LEU A 330 23.48 -5.82 10.20
CA LEU A 330 22.80 -6.20 8.94
C LEU A 330 23.36 -7.50 8.29
N ARG A 331 24.60 -7.85 8.66
CA ARG A 331 25.29 -9.11 8.37
C ARG A 331 24.71 -10.40 9.02
N GLN A 332 23.64 -10.35 9.81
CA GLN A 332 23.03 -11.54 10.45
C GLN A 332 21.50 -11.70 10.28
N LEU A 333 20.94 -11.29 9.14
CA LEU A 333 19.55 -11.55 8.75
C LEU A 333 19.24 -13.05 8.81
N GLY A 334 18.26 -13.42 9.65
CA GLY A 334 17.67 -14.77 9.68
C GLY A 334 18.07 -15.68 10.84
N LYS A 335 18.65 -15.16 11.92
CA LYS A 335 18.68 -15.86 13.23
C LYS A 335 17.89 -15.05 14.26
N LYS A 336 16.91 -15.69 14.92
CA LYS A 336 16.14 -15.26 16.12
C LYS A 336 15.78 -13.77 16.24
N VAL A 337 15.17 -13.17 15.22
CA VAL A 337 14.27 -12.03 15.49
C VAL A 337 13.03 -12.64 16.17
N ARG A 338 12.42 -11.96 17.17
CA ARG A 338 11.15 -12.39 17.75
C ARG A 338 10.20 -12.78 16.62
N THR A 339 9.70 -14.01 16.66
CA THR A 339 8.80 -14.49 15.61
C THR A 339 7.52 -13.65 15.63
N ILE A 340 6.87 -13.52 14.48
CA ILE A 340 5.66 -12.71 14.37
C ILE A 340 4.57 -13.17 15.37
N GLY A 341 4.48 -14.48 15.62
CA GLY A 341 3.62 -15.04 16.67
C GLY A 341 4.03 -14.72 18.12
N GLU A 342 5.28 -14.32 18.38
CA GLU A 342 5.72 -13.82 19.70
C GLU A 342 5.41 -12.33 19.88
N MET A 343 5.45 -11.54 18.80
CA MET A 343 5.03 -10.13 18.83
C MET A 343 3.51 -10.00 18.96
N PHE A 344 2.73 -10.81 18.22
CA PHE A 344 1.27 -10.84 18.36
C PHE A 344 0.77 -11.42 19.69
N ARG A 345 1.56 -12.24 20.39
CA ARG A 345 1.22 -12.64 21.77
C ARG A 345 1.21 -11.48 22.78
N ASN A 346 1.84 -10.34 22.44
CA ASN A 346 1.93 -9.14 23.26
C ASN A 346 0.98 -8.01 22.80
N LEU A 347 -0.18 -8.36 22.21
CA LEU A 347 -1.21 -7.44 21.71
C LEU A 347 -1.70 -6.35 22.68
N LYS A 348 -1.41 -6.44 23.99
CA LYS A 348 -1.70 -5.36 24.96
C LYS A 348 -0.96 -4.05 24.68
N ALA A 349 0.16 -4.09 23.92
CA ALA A 349 0.90 -2.89 23.55
C ALA A 349 0.24 -2.09 22.40
N PHE A 350 -0.53 -2.75 21.53
CA PHE A 350 -1.19 -2.14 20.37
C PHE A 350 -2.57 -1.53 20.68
N GLN A 351 -3.05 -1.65 21.92
CA GLN A 351 -4.34 -1.08 22.36
C GLN A 351 -4.21 0.36 22.91
N ARG A 352 -3.02 0.97 22.80
CA ARG A 352 -2.75 2.34 23.21
C ARG A 352 -2.21 3.16 22.04
N GLU A 353 -3.03 3.38 21.02
CA GLU A 353 -2.88 4.48 20.06
C GLU A 353 -4.22 4.80 19.43
#